data_AF-A0A380S3J8-F1
#
_entry.id   AF-A0A380S3J8-F1
#
_cell.length_a   1.000
_cell.length_b   1.000
_cell.length_c   1.000
_cell.angle_alpha   90.00
_cell.angle_beta   90.00
_cell.angle_gamma   90.00
#
_symmetry.space_group_name_H-M   'P 1'
#
loop_
_entity.id
_entity.type
_entity.pdbx_description
1 polymer ?
#
loop_
_entity_poly.entity_id
_entity_poly.type
_entity_poly.pdbx_seq_one_letter_code
_entity_poly.pdbx_strand_id
1 'polypeptide(L)'
;MTHIKPIKKIKILAATAALSVSFLFSGCSEIMEYFAKVPEMQPNAQSFKMYDSDQMNSMLIDVNGRTYAPYGVVKMSMSKSSLKECIGYVNDNKDSRLYTLNEDPFDNYLIQKSVRGFMDPDTFWRDISTIEDEVLTPEYIDPLNYEEWAKSGCYSEMKEFNVDILLDADDVYELSMDYKVNGEDCGTSGVRNANKTELKKGDIYDMSIAEISIYGKFDKDGPLDVECHFHVETMSGEMHDLEYVFKDTVEFGDMISLTLTGNAQDGYTLK
;
A
#
# COMPACT_ATOMS: atom_id res chain seq x y z
N MET A 1 -47.81 11.15 -62.38
CA MET A 1 -46.56 10.46 -62.02
C MET A 1 -45.65 11.46 -61.35
N THR A 2 -45.62 11.44 -60.02
CA THR A 2 -44.72 12.28 -59.21
C THR A 2 -44.39 11.45 -57.97
N HIS A 3 -43.26 10.77 -58.04
CA HIS A 3 -42.69 9.98 -56.96
C HIS A 3 -42.12 10.93 -55.89
N ILE A 4 -42.80 11.03 -54.75
CA ILE A 4 -42.24 11.66 -53.54
C ILE A 4 -41.52 10.55 -52.76
N LYS A 5 -40.18 10.65 -52.69
CA LYS A 5 -39.33 9.76 -51.87
C LYS A 5 -39.56 10.05 -50.37
N PRO A 6 -39.56 9.02 -49.50
CA PRO A 6 -39.74 9.22 -48.07
C PRO A 6 -38.47 9.76 -47.41
N ILE A 7 -38.68 10.73 -46.51
CA ILE A 7 -37.70 11.29 -45.59
C ILE A 7 -37.21 10.17 -44.66
N LYS A 8 -35.91 9.85 -44.72
CA LYS A 8 -35.27 8.92 -43.77
C LYS A 8 -35.21 9.60 -42.40
N LYS A 9 -35.96 9.07 -41.44
CA LYS A 9 -35.77 9.32 -40.01
C LYS A 9 -34.40 8.77 -39.61
N ILE A 10 -33.43 9.63 -39.36
CA ILE A 10 -32.18 9.25 -38.70
C ILE A 10 -32.54 9.00 -37.23
N LYS A 11 -32.49 7.73 -36.83
CA LYS A 11 -32.56 7.32 -35.43
C LYS A 11 -31.25 7.77 -34.78
N ILE A 12 -31.32 8.79 -33.95
CA ILE A 12 -30.22 9.18 -33.06
C ILE A 12 -30.02 7.99 -32.11
N LEU A 13 -28.84 7.36 -32.25
CA LEU A 13 -28.40 6.24 -31.45
C LEU A 13 -28.29 6.68 -29.98
N ALA A 14 -28.81 5.84 -29.10
CA ALA A 14 -28.61 5.93 -27.67
C ALA A 14 -27.12 5.86 -27.33
N ALA A 15 -26.59 6.93 -26.76
CA ALA A 15 -25.30 6.98 -26.07
C ALA A 15 -25.52 7.74 -24.76
N THR A 16 -26.35 7.16 -23.89
CA THR A 16 -26.58 7.63 -22.53
C THR A 16 -26.53 6.41 -21.62
N ALA A 17 -25.34 5.85 -21.48
CA ALA A 17 -25.04 4.78 -20.53
C ALA A 17 -23.53 4.79 -20.22
N ALA A 18 -23.04 5.89 -19.65
CA ALA A 18 -21.67 5.98 -19.11
C ALA A 18 -21.56 7.14 -18.12
N LEU A 19 -22.45 7.22 -17.12
CA LEU A 19 -22.41 8.26 -16.09
C LEU A 19 -23.21 7.84 -14.85
N SER A 20 -22.82 6.71 -14.24
CA SER A 20 -23.26 6.32 -12.89
C SER A 20 -22.56 5.06 -12.34
N VAL A 21 -21.24 4.92 -12.53
CA VAL A 21 -20.44 3.87 -11.86
C VAL A 21 -19.22 4.50 -11.16
N SER A 22 -19.47 5.48 -10.29
CA SER A 22 -18.38 6.09 -9.50
C SER A 22 -18.78 6.45 -8.07
N PHE A 23 -19.91 5.94 -7.56
CA PHE A 23 -20.40 6.24 -6.21
C PHE A 23 -20.69 4.98 -5.36
N LEU A 24 -19.84 3.93 -5.47
CA LEU A 24 -20.02 2.69 -4.69
C LEU A 24 -18.77 2.17 -3.97
N PHE A 25 -17.71 2.96 -3.78
CA PHE A 25 -16.49 2.46 -3.13
C PHE A 25 -16.14 3.06 -1.76
N SER A 26 -17.04 3.81 -1.12
CA SER A 26 -16.81 4.29 0.26
C SER A 26 -17.72 3.63 1.31
N GLY A 27 -18.56 2.65 0.95
CA GLY A 27 -19.53 2.02 1.87
C GLY A 27 -19.54 0.49 1.89
N CYS A 28 -18.59 -0.17 1.24
CA CYS A 28 -18.51 -1.64 1.18
C CYS A 28 -17.43 -2.28 2.07
N SER A 29 -16.65 -1.50 2.82
CA SER A 29 -15.59 -2.07 3.66
C SER A 29 -16.15 -2.76 4.92
N GLU A 30 -17.09 -2.13 5.62
CA GLU A 30 -17.61 -2.65 6.90
C GLU A 30 -18.46 -3.93 6.75
N ILE A 31 -19.19 -4.09 5.64
CA ILE A 31 -20.03 -5.29 5.43
C ILE A 31 -19.19 -6.48 4.96
N MET A 32 -18.10 -6.24 4.21
CA MET A 32 -17.18 -7.32 3.80
C MET A 32 -16.48 -7.96 5.01
N GLU A 33 -16.18 -7.19 6.04
CA GLU A 33 -15.53 -7.67 7.26
C GLU A 33 -16.37 -8.73 7.99
N TYR A 34 -17.70 -8.57 7.99
CA TYR A 34 -18.65 -9.49 8.63
C TYR A 34 -18.73 -10.87 7.94
N PHE A 35 -18.37 -10.94 6.65
CA PHE A 35 -18.40 -12.18 5.85
C PHE A 35 -17.02 -12.69 5.47
N ALA A 36 -15.93 -12.03 5.87
CA ALA A 36 -14.57 -12.47 5.61
C ALA A 36 -14.35 -13.87 6.21
N LYS A 37 -14.26 -14.86 5.33
CA LYS A 37 -13.90 -16.23 5.71
C LYS A 37 -12.39 -16.28 5.94
N VAL A 38 -11.99 -16.90 7.04
CA VAL A 38 -10.59 -17.26 7.26
C VAL A 38 -10.13 -18.11 6.06
N PRO A 39 -8.99 -17.78 5.41
CA PRO A 39 -8.48 -18.54 4.29
C PRO A 39 -8.39 -20.03 4.61
N GLU A 40 -8.86 -20.87 3.68
CA GLU A 40 -8.79 -22.32 3.84
C GLU A 40 -7.38 -22.82 3.49
N MET A 41 -6.97 -23.90 4.17
CA MET A 41 -5.71 -24.57 3.89
C MET A 41 -5.77 -25.25 2.52
N GLN A 42 -4.75 -25.03 1.69
CA GLN A 42 -4.68 -25.64 0.37
C GLN A 42 -4.62 -27.18 0.44
N PRO A 43 -5.16 -27.93 -0.54
CA PRO A 43 -5.18 -29.39 -0.52
C PRO A 43 -3.80 -30.06 -0.38
N ASN A 44 -2.75 -29.41 -0.88
CA ASN A 44 -1.36 -29.83 -0.87
C ASN A 44 -0.50 -29.06 0.15
N ALA A 45 -1.12 -28.48 1.18
CA ALA A 45 -0.41 -27.72 2.21
C ALA A 45 0.73 -28.53 2.84
N GLN A 46 1.85 -27.84 3.07
CA GLN A 46 3.04 -28.40 3.70
C GLN A 46 2.98 -28.28 5.22
N SER A 47 3.61 -29.25 5.89
CA SER A 47 3.93 -29.18 7.31
C SER A 47 5.29 -28.52 7.49
N PHE A 48 5.35 -27.48 8.32
CA PHE A 48 6.58 -26.82 8.74
C PHE A 48 6.98 -27.30 10.13
N LYS A 49 8.29 -27.48 10.35
CA LYS A 49 8.82 -27.95 11.63
C LYS A 49 9.45 -26.80 12.37
N MET A 50 9.07 -26.64 13.63
CA MET A 50 9.80 -25.74 14.51
C MET A 50 11.05 -26.45 15.06
N TYR A 51 12.09 -25.69 15.35
CA TYR A 51 13.32 -26.20 15.96
C TYR A 51 13.91 -25.17 16.92
N ASP A 52 14.60 -25.65 17.95
CA ASP A 52 15.35 -24.79 18.88
C ASP A 52 16.64 -24.29 18.22
N SER A 53 16.92 -22.99 18.38
CA SER A 53 18.20 -22.39 18.00
C SER A 53 18.98 -21.97 19.24
N ASP A 54 20.09 -22.65 19.49
CA ASP A 54 21.01 -22.31 20.58
C ASP A 54 21.66 -20.92 20.38
N GLN A 55 21.77 -20.46 19.13
CA GLN A 55 22.38 -19.17 18.81
C GLN A 55 21.47 -17.98 19.14
N MET A 56 20.16 -18.14 18.90
CA MET A 56 19.16 -17.11 19.17
C MET A 56 18.42 -17.33 20.49
N ASN A 57 18.68 -18.45 21.18
CA ASN A 57 17.95 -18.85 22.38
C ASN A 57 16.42 -18.79 22.20
N SER A 58 15.94 -19.20 21.02
CA SER A 58 14.55 -19.06 20.60
C SER A 58 14.13 -20.21 19.68
N MET A 59 12.82 -20.43 19.59
CA MET A 59 12.21 -21.35 18.64
C MET A 59 12.23 -20.71 17.25
N LEU A 60 12.64 -21.44 16.23
CA LEU A 60 12.64 -20.99 14.84
C LEU A 60 11.74 -21.86 13.97
N ILE A 61 11.31 -21.30 12.84
CA ILE A 61 10.57 -22.02 11.81
C ILE A 61 11.02 -21.57 10.42
N ASP A 62 11.34 -22.53 9.56
CA ASP A 62 11.71 -22.25 8.16
C ASP A 62 10.49 -22.41 7.26
N VAL A 63 10.16 -21.34 6.52
CA VAL A 63 8.97 -21.26 5.66
C VAL A 63 9.37 -20.61 4.35
N ASN A 64 9.16 -21.30 3.23
CA ASN A 64 9.42 -20.78 1.88
C ASN A 64 10.82 -20.16 1.68
N GLY A 65 11.85 -20.68 2.36
CA GLY A 65 13.23 -20.20 2.26
C GLY A 65 13.58 -19.04 3.18
N ARG A 66 12.67 -18.61 4.05
CA ARG A 66 12.88 -17.63 5.12
C ARG A 66 12.82 -18.31 6.49
N THR A 67 13.53 -17.75 7.46
CA THR A 67 13.54 -18.23 8.85
C THR A 67 12.85 -17.21 9.73
N TYR A 68 11.87 -17.65 10.51
CA TYR A 68 11.09 -16.78 11.39
C TYR A 68 11.29 -17.15 12.85
N ALA A 69 11.26 -16.16 13.73
CA ALA A 69 11.27 -16.31 15.18
C ALA A 69 10.03 -15.66 15.81
N PRO A 70 9.59 -16.08 17.01
CA PRO A 70 8.51 -15.44 17.75
C PRO A 70 8.77 -13.95 17.94
N TYR A 71 7.74 -13.15 17.72
CA TYR A 71 7.82 -11.70 17.79
C TYR A 71 6.74 -11.11 18.69
N GLY A 72 5.48 -11.50 18.46
CA GLY A 72 4.35 -10.76 19.02
C GLY A 72 3.09 -11.60 19.18
N VAL A 73 2.05 -10.94 19.68
CA VAL A 73 0.69 -11.49 19.86
C VAL A 73 -0.35 -10.51 19.32
N VAL A 74 -1.60 -10.94 19.23
CA VAL A 74 -2.70 -10.07 18.79
C VAL A 74 -3.01 -9.00 19.85
N LYS A 75 -2.93 -7.73 19.44
CA LYS A 75 -3.32 -6.56 20.22
C LYS A 75 -4.84 -6.42 20.22
N MET A 76 -5.52 -6.87 21.28
CA MET A 76 -6.97 -6.76 21.55
C MET A 76 -7.91 -7.40 20.50
N SER A 77 -7.75 -7.10 19.22
CA SER A 77 -8.56 -7.61 18.11
C SER A 77 -7.78 -7.56 16.80
N MET A 78 -7.94 -8.59 15.97
CA MET A 78 -7.45 -8.63 14.59
C MET A 78 -8.61 -9.10 13.70
N SER A 79 -8.78 -8.44 12.55
CA SER A 79 -9.83 -8.82 11.61
C SER A 79 -9.51 -10.14 10.91
N LYS A 80 -10.55 -10.89 10.53
CA LYS A 80 -10.36 -12.06 9.66
C LYS A 80 -9.89 -11.67 8.27
N SER A 81 -10.23 -10.47 7.81
CA SER A 81 -9.76 -9.95 6.52
C SER A 81 -8.28 -9.57 6.54
N SER A 82 -7.62 -9.52 7.70
CA SER A 82 -6.17 -9.32 7.78
C SER A 82 -5.39 -10.57 7.37
N LEU A 83 -6.04 -11.75 7.31
CA LEU A 83 -5.41 -12.98 6.83
C LEU A 83 -5.46 -13.04 5.30
N LYS A 84 -4.29 -13.21 4.68
CA LYS A 84 -4.11 -13.29 3.22
C LYS A 84 -4.24 -14.71 2.72
N GLU A 85 -3.29 -15.58 3.07
CA GLU A 85 -3.25 -16.97 2.61
C GLU A 85 -2.88 -17.94 3.73
N CYS A 86 -3.49 -19.13 3.75
CA CYS A 86 -3.06 -20.24 4.60
C CYS A 86 -1.93 -21.03 3.91
N ILE A 87 -0.69 -20.74 4.28
CA ILE A 87 0.50 -21.32 3.63
C ILE A 87 0.84 -22.74 4.10
N GLY A 88 0.32 -23.15 5.26
CA GLY A 88 0.47 -24.51 5.74
C GLY A 88 0.13 -24.69 7.22
N TYR A 89 0.77 -25.69 7.83
CA TYR A 89 0.53 -26.06 9.23
C TYR A 89 1.82 -26.46 9.92
N VAL A 90 1.81 -26.49 11.25
CA VAL A 90 3.03 -26.65 12.05
C VAL A 90 3.08 -27.99 12.77
N ASN A 91 4.26 -28.61 12.81
CA ASN A 91 4.56 -29.84 13.57
C ASN A 91 3.58 -31.00 13.30
N ASP A 92 3.18 -31.17 12.04
CA ASP A 92 2.19 -32.14 11.55
C ASP A 92 0.76 -31.96 12.13
N ASN A 93 0.51 -30.86 12.85
CA ASN A 93 -0.79 -30.54 13.40
C ASN A 93 -1.57 -29.60 12.47
N LYS A 94 -2.49 -30.16 11.67
CA LYS A 94 -3.35 -29.41 10.73
C LYS A 94 -4.28 -28.38 11.39
N ASP A 95 -4.44 -28.46 12.71
CA ASP A 95 -5.21 -27.47 13.46
C ASP A 95 -4.37 -26.25 13.85
N SER A 96 -3.03 -26.35 13.84
CA SER A 96 -2.11 -25.21 14.00
C SER A 96 -1.65 -24.74 12.62
N ARG A 97 -2.24 -23.66 12.14
CA ARG A 97 -2.06 -23.17 10.77
C ARG A 97 -1.22 -21.90 10.74
N LEU A 98 -0.44 -21.74 9.68
CA LEU A 98 0.30 -20.52 9.38
C LEU A 98 -0.41 -19.72 8.30
N TYR A 99 -0.47 -18.41 8.51
CA TYR A 99 -1.03 -17.46 7.56
C TYR A 99 -0.07 -16.30 7.29
N THR A 100 -0.06 -15.83 6.06
CA THR A 100 0.45 -14.50 5.68
C THR A 100 -0.61 -13.44 5.95
N LEU A 101 -0.20 -12.17 5.98
CA LEU A 101 -1.06 -11.03 6.31
C LEU A 101 -1.31 -10.14 5.08
N ASN A 102 -2.46 -9.48 5.01
CA ASN A 102 -2.76 -8.55 3.91
C ASN A 102 -2.05 -7.20 4.07
N GLU A 103 -1.84 -6.78 5.32
CA GLU A 103 -1.15 -5.54 5.68
C GLU A 103 0.38 -5.70 5.73
N ASP A 104 0.90 -6.90 5.46
CA ASP A 104 2.33 -7.19 5.33
C ASP A 104 2.64 -7.76 3.95
N PRO A 105 2.87 -6.89 2.96
CA PRO A 105 3.08 -7.32 1.58
C PRO A 105 4.40 -8.07 1.40
N PHE A 106 5.40 -7.82 2.24
CA PHE A 106 6.73 -8.43 2.12
C PHE A 106 6.85 -9.78 2.84
N ASP A 107 5.75 -10.26 3.43
CA ASP A 107 5.69 -11.50 4.22
C ASP A 107 6.78 -11.54 5.32
N ASN A 108 7.07 -10.38 5.91
CA ASN A 108 7.97 -10.22 7.07
C ASN A 108 7.40 -10.89 8.32
N TYR A 109 6.08 -11.05 8.40
CA TYR A 109 5.32 -11.61 9.50
C TYR A 109 4.46 -12.79 9.04
N LEU A 110 4.42 -13.80 9.89
CA LEU A 110 3.46 -14.90 9.82
C LEU A 110 2.64 -14.92 11.10
N ILE A 111 1.39 -15.37 11.01
CA ILE A 111 0.59 -15.68 12.20
C ILE A 111 0.32 -17.17 12.29
N GLN A 112 0.66 -17.77 13.43
CA GLN A 112 0.24 -19.11 13.80
C GLN A 112 -1.11 -19.02 14.52
N LYS A 113 -2.13 -19.71 13.98
CA LYS A 113 -3.48 -19.75 14.56
C LYS A 113 -3.96 -21.18 14.75
N SER A 114 -4.59 -21.45 15.90
CA SER A 114 -5.34 -22.68 16.13
C SER A 114 -6.76 -22.56 15.55
N VAL A 115 -7.16 -23.45 14.64
CA VAL A 115 -8.49 -23.42 14.01
C VAL A 115 -9.56 -24.26 14.71
N ARG A 116 -9.18 -25.13 15.66
CA ARG A 116 -10.11 -26.03 16.38
C ARG A 116 -10.00 -25.97 17.90
N GLY A 117 -9.05 -25.24 18.46
CA GLY A 117 -8.82 -25.14 19.90
C GLY A 117 -8.72 -23.70 20.38
N PHE A 118 -9.19 -23.46 21.61
CA PHE A 118 -9.09 -22.18 22.33
C PHE A 118 -7.79 -22.04 23.14
N MET A 119 -6.89 -23.02 23.08
CA MET A 119 -5.82 -23.15 24.08
C MET A 119 -4.53 -22.41 23.74
N ASP A 120 -4.21 -22.23 22.46
CA ASP A 120 -2.98 -21.57 22.05
C ASP A 120 -3.28 -20.15 21.57
N PRO A 121 -2.68 -19.12 22.17
CA PRO A 121 -2.84 -17.76 21.68
C PRO A 121 -2.24 -17.65 20.28
N ASP A 122 -2.87 -16.81 19.46
CA ASP A 122 -2.30 -16.44 18.18
C ASP A 122 -0.92 -15.82 18.38
N THR A 123 0.07 -16.36 17.69
CA THR A 123 1.47 -15.94 17.83
C THR A 123 1.95 -15.42 16.49
N PHE A 124 2.50 -14.21 16.49
CA PHE A 124 3.19 -13.65 15.34
C PHE A 124 4.66 -14.05 15.36
N TRP A 125 5.12 -14.46 14.20
CA TRP A 125 6.49 -14.80 13.91
C TRP A 125 7.03 -13.79 12.91
N ARG A 126 8.26 -13.31 13.09
CA ARG A 126 8.90 -12.32 12.23
C ARG A 126 10.18 -12.89 11.61
N ASP A 127 10.43 -12.54 10.35
CA ASP A 127 11.62 -12.95 9.61
C ASP A 127 12.89 -12.42 10.30
N ILE A 128 13.80 -13.31 10.67
CA ILE A 128 15.00 -12.97 11.44
C ILE A 128 15.97 -12.09 10.67
N SER A 129 15.88 -12.05 9.33
CA SER A 129 16.70 -11.14 8.52
C SER A 129 16.40 -9.67 8.81
N THR A 130 15.22 -9.35 9.37
CA THR A 130 14.75 -7.99 9.66
C THR A 130 15.08 -7.52 11.09
N ILE A 131 15.96 -8.22 11.81
CA ILE A 131 16.30 -7.92 13.22
C ILE A 131 16.89 -6.53 13.42
N GLU A 132 17.55 -5.96 12.43
CA GLU A 132 18.12 -4.60 12.51
C GLU A 132 17.34 -3.57 11.68
N ASP A 133 16.24 -3.98 11.06
CA ASP A 133 15.51 -3.17 10.08
C ASP A 133 14.21 -2.60 10.63
N GLU A 134 13.90 -1.38 10.19
CA GLU A 134 12.60 -0.74 10.40
C GLU A 134 11.61 -1.25 9.35
N VAL A 135 10.84 -2.28 9.70
CA VAL A 135 9.82 -2.86 8.81
C VAL A 135 8.43 -2.58 9.36
N LEU A 136 7.50 -2.28 8.45
CA LEU A 136 6.10 -2.03 8.81
C LEU A 136 5.54 -3.18 9.68
N THR A 137 5.11 -2.83 10.88
CA THR A 137 4.41 -3.71 11.81
C THR A 137 2.92 -3.40 11.76
N PRO A 138 2.06 -4.32 11.30
CA PRO A 138 0.61 -4.14 11.36
C PRO A 138 0.14 -3.76 12.78
N GLU A 139 -0.75 -2.76 12.88
CA GLU A 139 -1.14 -2.13 14.15
C GLU A 139 -1.75 -3.09 15.19
N TYR A 140 -2.28 -4.23 14.73
CA TYR A 140 -2.86 -5.27 15.57
C TYR A 140 -1.82 -6.26 16.14
N ILE A 141 -0.52 -6.05 15.87
CA ILE A 141 0.57 -6.85 16.47
C ILE A 141 1.12 -6.11 17.68
N ASP A 142 1.10 -6.77 18.83
CA ASP A 142 1.75 -6.32 20.07
C ASP A 142 3.06 -7.09 20.25
N PRO A 143 4.23 -6.43 20.31
CA PRO A 143 5.51 -7.11 20.42
C PRO A 143 5.68 -7.69 21.83
N LEU A 144 6.29 -8.87 21.92
CA LEU A 144 6.63 -9.50 23.19
C LEU A 144 7.91 -8.92 23.83
N ASN A 145 8.53 -7.93 23.18
CA ASN A 145 9.74 -7.22 23.65
C ASN A 145 10.94 -8.15 23.92
N TYR A 146 11.13 -9.16 23.08
CA TYR A 146 12.36 -9.95 23.13
C TYR A 146 13.58 -9.09 22.78
N GLU A 147 14.72 -9.37 23.42
CA GLU A 147 15.93 -8.55 23.33
C GLU A 147 16.48 -8.48 21.90
N GLU A 148 16.32 -9.56 21.13
CA GLU A 148 16.76 -9.66 19.75
C GLU A 148 16.05 -8.65 18.83
N TRP A 149 14.83 -8.23 19.20
CA TRP A 149 14.03 -7.25 18.44
C TRP A 149 14.14 -5.83 18.99
N ALA A 150 14.98 -5.57 20.00
CA ALA A 150 15.00 -4.29 20.71
C ALA A 150 15.31 -3.08 19.82
N LYS A 151 16.09 -3.27 18.74
CA LYS A 151 16.41 -2.21 17.78
C LYS A 151 15.36 -2.01 16.69
N SER A 152 14.53 -3.03 16.45
CA SER A 152 13.67 -3.13 15.28
C SER A 152 12.22 -3.35 15.69
N GLY A 153 11.76 -2.70 16.77
CA GLY A 153 10.44 -2.90 17.37
C GLY A 153 9.23 -2.60 16.45
N CYS A 154 8.22 -1.90 16.95
CA CYS A 154 7.04 -1.61 16.14
C CYS A 154 7.20 -0.33 15.32
N TYR A 155 6.98 -0.45 14.01
CA TYR A 155 6.92 0.67 13.08
C TYR A 155 5.53 0.71 12.43
N SER A 156 4.78 1.78 12.64
CA SER A 156 3.41 1.91 12.11
C SER A 156 3.34 2.41 10.67
N GLU A 157 4.47 2.88 10.14
CA GLU A 157 4.55 3.53 8.84
C GLU A 157 5.53 2.76 7.95
N MET A 158 5.18 2.63 6.68
CA MET A 158 6.08 2.07 5.68
C MET A 158 7.07 3.14 5.25
N LYS A 159 8.30 2.75 4.86
CA LYS A 159 9.24 3.74 4.34
C LYS A 159 8.75 4.27 3.01
N GLU A 160 8.97 5.56 2.79
CA GLU A 160 8.53 6.25 1.59
C GLU A 160 9.64 7.20 1.11
N PHE A 161 9.69 7.46 -0.19
CA PHE A 161 10.42 8.61 -0.72
C PHE A 161 9.45 9.80 -0.77
N ASN A 162 9.80 10.89 -0.10
CA ASN A 162 8.88 12.02 0.10
C ASN A 162 9.24 13.22 -0.79
N VAL A 163 8.21 13.84 -1.34
CA VAL A 163 8.28 15.06 -2.13
C VAL A 163 7.41 16.12 -1.45
N ASP A 164 8.05 16.96 -0.66
CA ASP A 164 7.40 18.10 -0.01
C ASP A 164 7.25 19.24 -1.01
N ILE A 165 6.03 19.72 -1.20
CA ILE A 165 5.75 20.88 -2.05
C ILE A 165 5.20 22.02 -1.21
N LEU A 166 6.00 23.09 -1.08
CA LEU A 166 5.51 24.37 -0.60
C LEU A 166 4.64 25.01 -1.68
N LEU A 167 3.37 25.23 -1.36
CA LEU A 167 2.42 25.84 -2.29
C LEU A 167 2.48 27.38 -2.22
N ASP A 168 3.12 28.02 -3.19
CA ASP A 168 3.10 29.47 -3.43
C ASP A 168 2.40 29.82 -4.76
N ALA A 169 1.40 29.02 -5.12
CA ALA A 169 0.58 29.18 -6.31
C ALA A 169 -0.89 29.46 -5.94
N ASP A 170 -1.63 30.03 -6.88
CA ASP A 170 -3.06 30.33 -6.75
C ASP A 170 -3.90 29.34 -7.58
N ASP A 171 -5.19 29.22 -7.23
CA ASP A 171 -6.20 28.44 -7.95
C ASP A 171 -5.93 26.92 -8.08
N VAL A 172 -5.09 26.36 -7.21
CA VAL A 172 -4.75 24.92 -7.20
C VAL A 172 -5.80 24.14 -6.44
N TYR A 173 -6.45 23.16 -7.10
CA TYR A 173 -7.43 22.26 -6.51
C TYR A 173 -6.83 20.91 -6.13
N GLU A 174 -6.07 20.32 -7.05
CA GLU A 174 -5.37 19.04 -6.87
C GLU A 174 -3.93 19.22 -7.39
N LEU A 175 -2.99 18.64 -6.65
CA LEU A 175 -1.59 18.52 -7.04
C LEU A 175 -1.27 17.04 -7.07
N SER A 176 -0.81 16.56 -8.23
CA SER A 176 -0.48 15.15 -8.41
C SER A 176 0.88 14.97 -9.05
N MET A 177 1.42 13.78 -8.85
CA MET A 177 2.73 13.35 -9.30
C MET A 177 2.62 11.94 -9.89
N ASP A 178 2.80 11.83 -11.21
CA ASP A 178 3.01 10.56 -11.87
C ASP A 178 4.49 10.19 -11.77
N TYR A 179 4.79 8.95 -11.40
CA TYR A 179 6.17 8.54 -11.17
C TYR A 179 6.53 7.21 -11.84
N LYS A 180 7.80 7.17 -12.28
CA LYS A 180 8.47 5.98 -12.77
C LYS A 180 9.58 5.58 -11.82
N VAL A 181 9.78 4.28 -11.71
CA VAL A 181 10.90 3.70 -10.98
C VAL A 181 11.66 2.78 -11.92
N ASN A 182 12.96 2.98 -12.05
CA ASN A 182 13.85 2.26 -12.97
C ASN A 182 13.33 2.26 -14.43
N GLY A 183 12.66 3.36 -14.82
CA GLY A 183 12.10 3.56 -16.16
C GLY A 183 10.72 2.95 -16.40
N GLU A 184 10.10 2.29 -15.42
CA GLU A 184 8.75 1.73 -15.53
C GLU A 184 7.70 2.58 -14.80
N ASP A 185 6.54 2.78 -15.43
CA ASP A 185 5.41 3.50 -14.83
C ASP A 185 4.87 2.74 -13.60
N CYS A 186 4.92 3.39 -12.43
CA CYS A 186 4.60 2.72 -11.16
C CYS A 186 3.29 3.17 -10.54
N GLY A 187 2.94 4.45 -10.68
CA GLY A 187 1.69 4.98 -10.16
C GLY A 187 1.62 6.50 -10.13
N THR A 188 0.63 6.98 -9.39
CA THR A 188 0.35 8.40 -9.17
C THR A 188 0.21 8.63 -7.66
N SER A 189 0.83 9.69 -7.16
CA SER A 189 0.61 10.23 -5.81
C SER A 189 -0.02 11.62 -5.94
N GLY A 190 -0.69 12.11 -4.90
CA GLY A 190 -1.28 13.43 -4.98
C GLY A 190 -2.12 13.83 -3.78
N VAL A 191 -2.38 15.13 -3.71
CA VAL A 191 -3.13 15.78 -2.64
C VAL A 191 -4.29 16.58 -3.21
N ARG A 192 -5.43 16.50 -2.51
CA ARG A 192 -6.60 17.34 -2.75
C ARG A 192 -7.44 17.45 -1.49
N ASN A 193 -8.19 18.53 -1.36
CA ASN A 193 -9.12 18.63 -0.24
C ASN A 193 -10.40 17.82 -0.52
N ALA A 194 -10.78 16.94 0.41
CA ALA A 194 -12.00 16.12 0.28
C ALA A 194 -13.30 16.95 0.20
N ASN A 195 -13.30 18.16 0.77
CA ASN A 195 -14.41 19.12 0.72
C ASN A 195 -14.51 19.87 -0.61
N LYS A 196 -13.58 19.59 -1.54
CA LYS A 196 -13.44 20.20 -2.86
C LYS A 196 -13.15 21.71 -2.84
N THR A 197 -12.30 22.17 -1.92
CA THR A 197 -11.78 23.54 -1.92
C THR A 197 -10.35 23.60 -2.43
N GLU A 198 -9.92 24.78 -2.87
CA GLU A 198 -8.53 25.06 -3.23
C GLU A 198 -7.56 24.67 -2.11
N LEU A 199 -6.40 24.15 -2.52
CA LEU A 199 -5.24 24.01 -1.68
C LEU A 199 -4.78 25.40 -1.24
N LYS A 200 -4.34 25.49 0.02
CA LYS A 200 -4.08 26.76 0.67
C LYS A 200 -2.62 27.16 0.45
N LYS A 201 -2.44 28.31 -0.17
CA LYS A 201 -1.15 28.97 -0.31
C LYS A 201 -0.45 29.13 1.03
N GLY A 202 0.84 28.82 1.06
CA GLY A 202 1.72 28.82 2.22
C GLY A 202 1.76 27.49 2.98
N ASP A 203 0.89 26.53 2.66
CA ASP A 203 0.94 25.20 3.26
C ASP A 203 1.94 24.30 2.50
N ILE A 204 2.47 23.30 3.20
CA ILE A 204 3.31 22.25 2.64
C ILE A 204 2.45 21.02 2.42
N TYR A 205 2.53 20.46 1.22
CA TYR A 205 1.85 19.24 0.85
C TYR A 205 2.86 18.13 0.62
N ASP A 206 2.66 17.03 1.32
CA ASP A 206 3.45 15.81 1.19
C ASP A 206 2.85 14.94 0.07
N MET A 207 3.69 14.55 -0.87
CA MET A 207 3.40 13.46 -1.81
C MET A 207 4.51 12.43 -1.71
N SER A 208 4.15 11.16 -1.67
CA SER A 208 5.13 10.11 -1.45
C SER A 208 5.05 8.98 -2.46
N ILE A 209 6.17 8.28 -2.60
CA ILE A 209 6.26 6.96 -3.23
C ILE A 209 6.50 5.96 -2.10
N ALA A 210 5.43 5.30 -1.65
CA ALA A 210 5.52 4.28 -0.61
C ALA A 210 6.17 2.99 -1.13
N GLU A 211 6.96 2.32 -0.29
CA GLU A 211 7.65 1.05 -0.62
C GLU A 211 6.69 -0.02 -1.19
N ILE A 212 5.44 -0.08 -0.70
CA ILE A 212 4.42 -1.01 -1.17
C ILE A 212 4.02 -0.77 -2.63
N SER A 213 4.08 0.46 -3.11
CA SER A 213 3.67 0.81 -4.48
C SER A 213 4.56 0.16 -5.53
N ILE A 214 5.76 -0.26 -5.13
CA ILE A 214 6.74 -0.92 -5.99
C ILE A 214 6.96 -2.40 -5.63
N TYR A 215 6.19 -2.95 -4.69
CA TYR A 215 6.31 -4.33 -4.24
C TYR A 215 6.23 -5.33 -5.41
N GLY A 216 7.17 -6.28 -5.43
CA GLY A 216 7.25 -7.33 -6.45
C GLY A 216 7.72 -6.85 -7.83
N LYS A 217 8.04 -5.57 -7.98
CA LYS A 217 8.58 -4.99 -9.23
C LYS A 217 10.09 -4.78 -9.16
N PHE A 218 10.60 -4.32 -8.01
CA PHE A 218 12.02 -4.01 -7.82
C PHE A 218 12.57 -4.53 -6.48
N ASP A 219 13.89 -4.52 -6.36
CA ASP A 219 14.58 -4.75 -5.09
C ASP A 219 14.32 -3.56 -4.14
N LYS A 220 13.99 -3.84 -2.89
CA LYS A 220 13.64 -2.83 -1.88
C LYS A 220 14.86 -2.27 -1.14
N ASP A 221 15.97 -3.01 -1.16
CA ASP A 221 17.16 -2.71 -0.34
C ASP A 221 18.25 -1.98 -1.14
N GLY A 222 17.87 -1.30 -2.23
CA GLY A 222 18.79 -0.60 -3.10
C GLY A 222 18.27 0.74 -3.62
N PRO A 223 19.17 1.59 -4.12
CA PRO A 223 18.80 2.85 -4.72
C PRO A 223 17.85 2.66 -5.92
N LEU A 224 16.90 3.57 -6.04
CA LEU A 224 15.87 3.59 -7.06
C LEU A 224 16.07 4.78 -7.99
N ASP A 225 16.13 4.55 -9.30
CA ASP A 225 16.11 5.63 -10.28
C ASP A 225 14.66 6.12 -10.44
N VAL A 226 14.36 7.28 -9.86
CA VAL A 226 13.02 7.87 -9.84
C VAL A 226 12.90 8.98 -10.87
N GLU A 227 11.79 9.01 -11.60
CA GLU A 227 11.41 10.10 -12.49
C GLU A 227 9.97 10.53 -12.18
N CYS A 228 9.78 11.78 -11.74
CA CYS A 228 8.47 12.31 -11.35
C CYS A 228 8.02 13.45 -12.29
N HIS A 229 6.78 13.34 -12.77
CA HIS A 229 6.08 14.33 -13.57
C HIS A 229 4.94 14.91 -12.75
N PHE A 230 4.81 16.23 -12.72
CA PHE A 230 3.88 16.92 -11.83
C PHE A 230 2.74 17.56 -12.61
N HIS A 231 1.56 17.53 -12.03
CA HIS A 231 0.33 18.04 -12.63
C HIS A 231 -0.46 18.86 -11.61
N VAL A 232 -1.11 19.91 -12.10
CA VAL A 232 -2.02 20.76 -11.32
C VAL A 232 -3.40 20.69 -11.94
N GLU A 233 -4.42 20.34 -11.16
CA GLU A 233 -5.81 20.56 -11.52
C GLU A 233 -6.30 21.85 -10.87
N THR A 234 -6.99 22.70 -11.63
CA THR A 234 -7.64 23.90 -11.11
C THR A 234 -9.06 23.61 -10.62
N MET A 235 -9.67 24.55 -9.89
CA MET A 235 -11.10 24.47 -9.51
C MET A 235 -12.08 24.35 -10.68
N SER A 236 -11.65 24.70 -11.89
CA SER A 236 -12.46 24.58 -13.11
C SER A 236 -12.39 23.18 -13.75
N GLY A 237 -11.50 22.31 -13.24
CA GLY A 237 -11.19 21.00 -13.80
C GLY A 237 -10.18 21.04 -14.96
N GLU A 238 -9.50 22.17 -15.16
CA GLU A 238 -8.41 22.29 -16.12
C GLU A 238 -7.13 21.68 -15.55
N MET A 239 -6.49 20.82 -16.33
CA MET A 239 -5.22 20.15 -16.01
C MET A 239 -4.05 20.91 -16.64
N HIS A 240 -3.00 21.14 -15.86
CA HIS A 240 -1.75 21.78 -16.27
C HIS A 240 -0.57 20.86 -15.96
N ASP A 241 0.11 20.41 -17.01
CA ASP A 241 1.36 19.64 -16.89
C ASP A 241 2.52 20.60 -16.62
N LEU A 242 3.34 20.31 -15.61
CA LEU A 242 4.50 21.13 -15.29
C LEU A 242 5.71 20.70 -16.13
N GLU A 243 6.47 21.66 -16.65
CA GLU A 243 7.69 21.37 -17.44
C GLU A 243 8.83 20.76 -16.59
N TYR A 244 8.79 20.97 -15.28
CA TYR A 244 9.78 20.42 -14.36
C TYR A 244 9.59 18.91 -14.21
N VAL A 245 10.68 18.16 -14.37
CA VAL A 245 10.73 16.72 -14.13
C VAL A 245 11.82 16.48 -13.08
N PHE A 246 11.45 15.89 -11.95
CA PHE A 246 12.46 15.40 -11.01
C PHE A 246 13.01 14.08 -11.54
N LYS A 247 14.35 13.96 -11.58
CA LYS A 247 15.01 12.72 -11.96
C LYS A 247 16.29 12.55 -11.16
N ASP A 248 16.30 11.57 -10.26
CA ASP A 248 17.47 11.26 -9.44
C ASP A 248 17.44 9.80 -8.97
N THR A 249 18.54 9.38 -8.37
CA THR A 249 18.66 8.09 -7.68
C THR A 249 18.42 8.32 -6.18
N VAL A 250 17.43 7.65 -5.61
CA VAL A 250 16.97 7.86 -4.22
C VAL A 250 16.83 6.56 -3.44
N GLU A 251 16.81 6.64 -2.12
CA GLU A 251 16.50 5.52 -1.21
C GLU A 251 15.19 5.81 -0.44
N PHE A 252 14.50 4.77 0.02
CA PHE A 252 13.34 4.98 0.89
C PHE A 252 13.78 5.60 2.23
N GLY A 253 13.08 6.67 2.64
CA GLY A 253 13.49 7.55 3.73
C GLY A 253 14.13 8.86 3.24
N ASP A 254 14.52 8.96 1.97
CA ASP A 254 14.93 10.22 1.37
C ASP A 254 13.74 11.19 1.21
N MET A 255 14.08 12.47 1.16
CA MET A 255 13.13 13.56 0.98
C MET A 255 13.71 14.62 0.05
N ILE A 256 12.87 15.16 -0.82
CA ILE A 256 13.12 16.40 -1.54
C ILE A 256 12.07 17.45 -1.18
N SER A 257 12.44 18.73 -1.30
CA SER A 257 11.51 19.84 -1.11
C SER A 257 11.53 20.74 -2.32
N LEU A 258 10.34 21.04 -2.85
CA LEU A 258 10.10 21.85 -4.02
C LEU A 258 9.13 23.00 -3.68
N THR A 259 9.13 24.05 -4.49
CA THR A 259 8.14 25.14 -4.37
C THR A 259 7.35 25.28 -5.67
N LEU A 260 6.02 25.14 -5.56
CA LEU A 260 5.10 25.40 -6.66
C LEU A 260 4.71 26.88 -6.65
N THR A 261 4.88 27.56 -7.78
CA THR A 261 4.51 28.97 -7.96
C THR A 261 3.65 29.15 -9.20
N GLY A 262 2.95 30.29 -9.30
CA GLY A 262 2.17 30.66 -10.50
C GLY A 262 0.67 30.52 -10.32
N ASN A 263 -0.05 30.48 -11.44
CA ASN A 263 -1.52 30.39 -11.50
C ASN A 263 -1.96 29.93 -12.90
N ALA A 264 -3.25 29.69 -13.11
CA ALA A 264 -3.80 29.20 -14.38
C ALA A 264 -3.59 30.17 -15.57
N GLN A 265 -3.46 31.48 -15.32
CA GLN A 265 -3.28 32.48 -16.37
C GLN A 265 -1.82 32.62 -16.80
N ASP A 266 -0.90 32.64 -15.85
CA ASP A 266 0.53 32.88 -16.07
C ASP A 266 1.33 31.58 -16.27
N GLY A 267 0.69 30.43 -15.96
CA GLY A 267 1.32 29.12 -15.91
C GLY A 267 1.87 28.79 -14.52
N TYR A 268 2.02 27.50 -14.27
CA TYR A 268 2.58 26.96 -13.03
C TYR A 268 4.06 26.61 -13.22
N THR A 269 4.86 26.73 -12.17
CA THR A 269 6.29 26.39 -12.19
C THR A 269 6.71 25.76 -10.87
N LEU A 270 7.47 24.67 -10.97
CA LEU A 270 8.09 23.97 -9.85
C LEU A 270 9.61 24.21 -9.85
N LYS A 271 10.20 24.37 -8.67
CA LYS A 271 11.64 24.62 -8.49
C LYS A 271 12.14 24.07 -7.16
#